data_AF-A0AB34IYR8-F1
#
_entry.id   AF-A0AB34IYR8-F1
#
_cell.length_a   1.000
_cell.length_b   1.000
_cell.length_c   1.000
_cell.angle_alpha   90.00
_cell.angle_beta   90.00
_cell.angle_gamma   90.00
#
_symmetry.space_group_name_H-M   'P 1'
#
loop_
_entity.id
_entity.type
_entity.pdbx_description
1 polymer ?
#
loop_
_entity_poly.entity_id
_entity_poly.type
_entity_poly.pdbx_seq_one_letter_code
_entity_poly.pdbx_strand_id
1 'polypeptide(L)'
;MLAPAACAAAVSYYRARDCRLRPAKEPILNALLAGLLAEHRLPAGSIVDAGSADGRTACYFAAIAPERAVHAVDPSYRNVLWTQRKYGQRHPNLLPLHGGLGDEPAANMTTRRSLITADQNFSIFRLDDLFEREWKGETLALGHFDVEGWEEHVLRGGVRVIKRDLPLLTTEVEVHRRPAAARALLRLVDELQYDSFLVEEIAGMQADIRNLLHIPRARRPLFRGSNVLDVAVASRTLFAVTAETIGGFAYPCCRLGEPCCPSSYHCCSHNLVNKWLNSIVRQGGADLQWSTRTSWYDQQMHVFRPEMLRIQEEERTRNVSEAGLSFNKPLASSNSKRRWGRGRGGRARG
;
A
#
# COMPACT_ATOMS: atom_id res chain seq x y z
N MET A 1 2.35 -20.57 -40.16
CA MET A 1 1.57 -21.42 -39.24
C MET A 1 2.40 -21.59 -37.97
N LEU A 2 2.08 -20.85 -36.91
CA LEU A 2 2.75 -20.94 -35.60
C LEU A 2 1.80 -21.65 -34.63
N ALA A 3 2.33 -22.66 -33.94
CA ALA A 3 1.55 -23.64 -33.17
C ALA A 3 1.01 -23.08 -31.85
N PRO A 4 -0.21 -23.50 -31.42
CA PRO A 4 -0.79 -23.14 -30.12
C PRO A 4 -0.36 -24.17 -29.07
N ALA A 5 0.76 -23.93 -28.38
CA ALA A 5 1.24 -24.84 -27.32
C ALA A 5 1.57 -24.13 -25.99
N ALA A 6 1.19 -22.85 -25.81
CA ALA A 6 1.58 -22.07 -24.64
C ALA A 6 0.48 -21.88 -23.57
N CYS A 7 -0.74 -22.41 -23.74
CA CYS A 7 -1.85 -22.13 -22.80
C CYS A 7 -2.17 -23.26 -21.80
N ALA A 8 -1.53 -24.43 -21.89
CA ALA A 8 -1.89 -25.56 -21.01
C ALA A 8 -1.13 -25.62 -19.67
N ALA A 9 -0.19 -24.71 -19.41
CA ALA A 9 0.60 -24.70 -18.16
C ALA A 9 -0.03 -23.88 -17.01
N ALA A 10 -1.19 -23.25 -17.22
CA ALA A 10 -1.73 -22.25 -16.29
C ALA A 10 -2.67 -22.79 -15.19
N VAL A 11 -2.95 -24.11 -15.12
CA VAL A 11 -4.00 -24.64 -14.21
C VAL A 11 -3.46 -25.44 -13.03
N SER A 12 -2.17 -25.31 -12.69
CA SER A 12 -1.63 -25.76 -11.39
C SER A 12 -1.39 -24.60 -10.41
N TYR A 13 -2.16 -23.52 -10.53
CA TYR A 13 -1.95 -22.23 -9.86
C TYR A 13 -2.50 -22.13 -8.42
N TYR A 14 -3.11 -23.20 -7.89
CA TYR A 14 -3.86 -23.16 -6.61
C TYR A 14 -3.36 -24.11 -5.52
N ARG A 15 -2.07 -24.45 -5.49
CA ARG A 15 -1.48 -24.94 -4.24
C ARG A 15 -0.80 -23.78 -3.55
N ALA A 16 -1.46 -23.29 -2.49
CA ALA A 16 -1.04 -22.29 -1.50
C ALA A 16 0.25 -22.66 -0.74
N ARG A 17 1.22 -23.25 -1.43
CA ARG A 17 2.53 -23.65 -0.95
C ARG A 17 3.60 -22.69 -1.43
N ASP A 18 3.45 -22.05 -2.59
CA ASP A 18 4.48 -21.14 -3.08
C ASP A 18 4.30 -19.73 -2.50
N CYS A 19 5.32 -19.24 -1.80
CA CYS A 19 5.34 -17.88 -1.28
C CYS A 19 5.49 -16.83 -2.39
N ARG A 20 5.75 -17.24 -3.64
CA ARG A 20 5.73 -16.34 -4.79
C ARG A 20 4.33 -15.87 -5.16
N LEU A 21 3.30 -16.58 -4.70
CA LEU A 21 1.92 -16.12 -4.88
C LEU A 21 1.69 -14.92 -3.97
N ARG A 22 1.29 -13.81 -4.58
CA ARG A 22 0.87 -12.62 -3.86
C ARG A 22 -0.20 -12.99 -2.82
N PRO A 23 -0.10 -12.50 -1.57
CA PRO A 23 -1.18 -12.65 -0.62
C PRO A 23 -2.51 -12.17 -1.22
N ALA A 24 -3.59 -12.90 -0.95
CA ALA A 24 -4.92 -12.53 -1.45
C ALA A 24 -5.49 -11.31 -0.70
N LYS A 25 -4.99 -11.04 0.50
CA LYS A 25 -5.27 -9.81 1.24
C LYS A 25 -4.44 -8.67 0.64
N GLU A 26 -5.01 -7.48 0.62
CA GLU A 26 -4.34 -6.25 0.22
C GLU A 26 -3.63 -6.36 -1.15
N PRO A 27 -4.38 -6.72 -2.20
CA PRO A 27 -3.80 -7.03 -3.50
C PRO A 27 -3.10 -5.83 -4.15
N ILE A 28 -3.52 -4.59 -3.84
CA ILE A 28 -2.97 -3.37 -4.43
C ILE A 28 -1.68 -2.99 -3.70
N LEU A 29 -1.66 -2.94 -2.37
CA LEU A 29 -0.42 -2.66 -1.64
C LEU A 29 0.66 -3.68 -1.99
N ASN A 30 0.31 -4.97 -1.98
CA ASN A 30 1.27 -6.02 -2.33
C ASN A 30 1.76 -5.91 -3.79
N ALA A 31 0.94 -5.44 -4.72
CA ALA A 31 1.38 -5.13 -6.09
C ALA A 31 2.37 -3.97 -6.14
N LEU A 32 2.07 -2.89 -5.41
CA LEU A 32 2.89 -1.70 -5.31
C LEU A 32 4.28 -2.05 -4.77
N LEU A 33 4.33 -2.75 -3.63
CA LEU A 33 5.60 -3.11 -2.99
C LEU A 33 6.46 -4.03 -3.85
N ALA A 34 5.85 -5.04 -4.47
CA ALA A 34 6.57 -5.93 -5.37
C ALA A 34 7.09 -5.22 -6.63
N GLY A 35 6.28 -4.31 -7.19
CA GLY A 35 6.68 -3.47 -8.31
C GLY A 35 7.84 -2.54 -7.96
N LEU A 36 7.76 -1.85 -6.82
CA LEU A 36 8.83 -0.96 -6.33
C LEU A 36 10.13 -1.72 -6.03
N LEU A 37 10.04 -2.96 -5.53
CA LEU A 37 11.19 -3.85 -5.38
C LEU A 37 11.81 -4.21 -6.75
N ALA A 38 10.98 -4.62 -7.71
CA ALA A 38 11.43 -4.99 -9.06
C ALA A 38 12.04 -3.81 -9.85
N GLU A 39 11.57 -2.59 -9.58
CA GLU A 39 12.15 -1.35 -10.12
C GLU A 39 13.37 -0.85 -9.32
N HIS A 40 13.83 -1.58 -8.30
CA HIS A 40 14.94 -1.21 -7.42
C HIS A 40 14.76 0.17 -6.75
N ARG A 41 13.52 0.52 -6.36
CA ARG A 41 13.19 1.81 -5.72
C ARG A 41 13.38 1.80 -4.21
N LEU A 42 13.40 0.62 -3.58
CA LEU A 42 13.74 0.49 -2.16
C LEU A 42 15.25 0.68 -1.95
N PRO A 43 15.69 1.26 -0.81
CA PRO A 43 17.13 1.37 -0.55
C PRO A 43 17.70 -0.02 -0.25
N ALA A 44 19.01 -0.16 -0.10
CA ALA A 44 19.60 -1.39 0.43
C ALA A 44 19.14 -1.62 1.89
N GLY A 45 19.15 -2.88 2.33
CA GLY A 45 18.78 -3.24 3.71
C GLY A 45 17.67 -4.29 3.81
N SER A 46 17.28 -4.54 5.05
CA SER A 46 16.33 -5.56 5.46
C SER A 46 14.88 -5.06 5.41
N ILE A 47 13.95 -6.01 5.38
CA ILE A 47 12.51 -5.76 5.42
C ILE A 47 12.01 -6.15 6.81
N VAL A 48 11.19 -5.30 7.43
CA VAL A 48 10.50 -5.61 8.69
C VAL A 48 9.01 -5.71 8.39
N ASP A 49 8.40 -6.85 8.72
CA ASP A 49 6.96 -7.11 8.69
C ASP A 49 6.48 -7.29 10.12
N ALA A 50 5.84 -6.27 10.69
CA ALA A 50 5.35 -6.27 12.06
C ALA A 50 3.84 -6.49 12.10
N GLY A 51 3.42 -7.44 12.95
CA GLY A 51 2.06 -7.99 12.92
C GLY A 51 1.88 -9.06 11.85
N SER A 52 2.94 -9.83 11.59
CA SER A 52 3.03 -10.76 10.44
C SER A 52 1.96 -11.86 10.40
N ALA A 53 1.19 -12.06 11.48
CA ALA A 53 0.08 -12.99 11.59
C ALA A 53 0.45 -14.41 11.15
N ASP A 54 -0.11 -14.93 10.06
CA ASP A 54 0.20 -16.28 9.56
C ASP A 54 1.46 -16.35 8.67
N GLY A 55 2.23 -15.26 8.62
CA GLY A 55 3.53 -15.12 7.96
C GLY A 55 3.47 -15.10 6.44
N ARG A 56 2.29 -14.98 5.81
CA ARG A 56 2.18 -14.98 4.34
C ARG A 56 2.83 -13.77 3.70
N THR A 57 2.65 -12.58 4.28
CA THR A 57 3.24 -11.34 3.77
C THR A 57 4.76 -11.38 3.90
N ALA A 58 5.28 -11.71 5.09
CA ALA A 58 6.72 -11.93 5.28
C ALA A 58 7.30 -13.00 4.34
N CYS A 59 6.60 -14.12 4.14
CA CYS A 59 7.08 -15.14 3.19
C CYS A 59 7.08 -14.62 1.74
N TYR A 60 6.08 -13.82 1.36
CA TYR A 60 6.04 -13.17 0.06
C TYR A 60 7.25 -12.26 -0.14
N PHE A 61 7.57 -11.39 0.82
CA PHE A 61 8.77 -10.56 0.76
C PHE A 61 10.05 -11.39 0.67
N ALA A 62 10.16 -12.45 1.47
CA ALA A 62 11.34 -13.31 1.46
C ALA A 62 11.52 -14.04 0.12
N ALA A 63 10.43 -14.34 -0.59
CA ALA A 63 10.45 -14.97 -1.90
C ALA A 63 10.82 -14.01 -3.04
N ILE A 64 10.37 -12.75 -2.99
CA ILE A 64 10.60 -11.76 -4.07
C ILE A 64 11.86 -10.90 -3.87
N ALA A 65 12.45 -10.93 -2.67
CA ALA A 65 13.72 -10.27 -2.35
C ALA A 65 14.67 -11.22 -1.59
N PRO A 66 15.12 -12.32 -2.24
CA PRO A 66 15.93 -13.36 -1.58
C PRO A 66 17.28 -12.85 -1.06
N GLU A 67 17.75 -11.71 -1.55
CA GLU A 67 18.99 -11.07 -1.12
C GLU A 67 18.86 -10.25 0.18
N ARG A 68 17.65 -10.06 0.70
CA ARG A 68 17.36 -9.26 1.89
C ARG A 68 16.90 -10.14 3.04
N ALA A 69 17.32 -9.80 4.25
CA ALA A 69 16.70 -10.35 5.45
C ALA A 69 15.27 -9.81 5.60
N VAL A 70 14.34 -10.67 6.01
CA VAL A 70 12.95 -10.33 6.28
C VAL A 70 12.63 -10.70 7.72
N HIS A 71 12.53 -9.70 8.58
CA HIS A 71 12.20 -9.84 9.99
C HIS A 71 10.70 -9.84 10.18
N ALA A 72 10.13 -11.00 10.51
CA ALA A 72 8.69 -11.16 10.73
C ALA A 72 8.38 -11.13 12.22
N VAL A 73 7.90 -9.99 12.72
CA VAL A 73 7.67 -9.76 14.15
C VAL A 73 6.20 -9.99 14.46
N ASP A 74 5.89 -10.88 15.41
CA ASP A 74 4.51 -11.13 15.85
C ASP A 74 4.43 -11.44 17.35
N PRO A 75 3.45 -10.85 18.08
CA PRO A 75 3.29 -11.07 19.52
C PRO A 75 2.73 -12.45 19.86
N SER A 76 2.15 -13.18 18.91
CA SER A 76 1.66 -14.55 19.11
C SER A 76 2.78 -15.55 18.84
N TYR A 77 3.27 -16.20 19.90
CA TYR A 77 4.24 -17.29 19.78
C TYR A 77 3.79 -18.40 18.82
N ARG A 78 2.48 -18.69 18.75
CA ARG A 78 1.91 -19.67 17.83
C ARG A 78 2.11 -19.26 16.37
N ASN A 79 1.91 -17.99 16.06
CA ASN A 79 2.13 -17.43 14.72
C ASN A 79 3.60 -17.53 14.32
N VAL A 80 4.50 -17.12 15.21
CA VAL A 80 5.96 -17.20 14.98
C VAL A 80 6.42 -18.63 14.72
N LEU A 81 6.02 -19.59 15.56
CA LEU A 81 6.35 -21.00 15.36
C LEU A 81 5.76 -21.55 14.06
N TRP A 82 4.53 -21.17 13.72
CA TRP A 82 3.89 -21.57 12.48
C TRP A 82 4.67 -21.06 11.26
N THR A 83 5.00 -19.76 11.24
CA THR A 83 5.79 -19.12 10.19
C THR A 83 7.14 -19.81 10.03
N GLN A 84 7.86 -20.06 11.13
CA GLN A 84 9.16 -20.73 11.11
C GLN A 84 9.07 -22.15 10.54
N ARG A 85 8.09 -22.95 10.99
CA ARG A 85 7.91 -24.34 10.51
C ARG A 85 7.45 -24.40 9.05
N LYS A 86 6.57 -23.50 8.64
CA LYS A 86 5.94 -23.54 7.31
C LYS A 86 6.83 -22.97 6.20
N TYR A 87 7.64 -21.95 6.53
CA TYR A 87 8.38 -21.17 5.54
C TYR A 87 9.89 -21.15 5.76
N GLY A 88 10.38 -21.26 7.00
CA GLY A 88 11.80 -21.06 7.33
C GLY A 88 12.77 -21.99 6.61
N GLN A 89 12.37 -23.24 6.32
CA GLN A 89 13.22 -24.16 5.53
C GLN A 89 13.39 -23.74 4.06
N ARG A 90 12.41 -23.03 3.49
CA ARG A 90 12.40 -22.63 2.08
C ARG A 90 12.94 -21.22 1.86
N HIS A 91 12.86 -20.39 2.90
CA HIS A 91 13.29 -19.00 2.89
C HIS A 91 14.23 -18.78 4.07
N PRO A 92 15.54 -19.08 3.93
CA PRO A 92 16.50 -18.90 5.01
C PRO A 92 16.71 -17.43 5.39
N ASN A 93 16.28 -16.50 4.52
CA ASN A 93 16.27 -15.06 4.78
C ASN A 93 15.01 -14.58 5.53
N LEU A 94 14.04 -15.44 5.81
CA LEU A 94 12.88 -15.13 6.65
C LEU A 94 13.22 -15.43 8.11
N LEU A 95 13.18 -14.41 8.95
CA LEU A 95 13.62 -14.43 10.35
C LEU A 95 12.44 -14.07 11.28
N PRO A 96 11.64 -15.05 11.72
CA PRO A 96 10.54 -14.79 12.65
C PRO A 96 11.04 -14.41 14.06
N LEU A 97 10.43 -13.39 14.66
CA LEU A 97 10.72 -12.92 16.02
C LEU A 97 9.43 -12.86 16.86
N HIS A 98 9.47 -13.44 18.05
CA HIS A 98 8.37 -13.36 19.02
C HIS A 98 8.46 -12.07 19.85
N GLY A 99 7.51 -11.17 19.60
CA GLY A 99 7.43 -9.88 20.26
C GLY A 99 6.49 -8.92 19.56
N GLY A 100 6.24 -7.78 20.18
CA GLY A 100 5.61 -6.63 19.55
C GLY A 100 6.62 -5.52 19.31
N LEU A 101 6.23 -4.53 18.50
CA LEU A 101 6.98 -3.29 18.35
C LEU A 101 6.24 -2.14 19.01
N GLY A 102 6.98 -1.17 19.56
CA GLY A 102 6.43 0.01 20.22
C GLY A 102 7.50 1.04 20.56
N ASP A 103 7.11 2.11 21.25
CA ASP A 103 7.98 3.22 21.64
C ASP A 103 8.65 3.04 23.01
N GLU A 104 8.05 2.25 23.89
CA GLU A 104 8.62 1.89 25.17
C GLU A 104 8.88 0.38 25.26
N PRO A 105 10.09 -0.04 25.66
CA PRO A 105 10.36 -1.45 25.87
C PRO A 105 9.54 -1.93 27.07
N ALA A 106 8.80 -3.02 26.89
CA ALA A 106 8.01 -3.62 27.95
C ALA A 106 8.25 -5.12 27.98
N ALA A 107 8.60 -5.65 29.15
CA ALA A 107 8.71 -7.09 29.36
C ALA A 107 7.37 -7.64 29.88
N ASN A 108 7.04 -8.87 29.48
CA ASN A 108 5.90 -9.63 29.98
C ASN A 108 4.53 -8.96 29.76
N MET A 109 4.31 -8.36 28.59
CA MET A 109 2.97 -7.88 28.24
C MET A 109 2.01 -9.05 28.00
N THR A 110 0.81 -8.94 28.54
CA THR A 110 -0.33 -9.80 28.21
C THR A 110 -1.26 -9.04 27.27
N THR A 111 -1.71 -9.66 26.17
CA THR A 111 -2.76 -9.08 25.32
C THR A 111 -4.07 -9.05 26.10
N ARG A 112 -4.41 -7.91 26.74
CA ARG A 112 -5.73 -7.72 27.35
C ARG A 112 -6.78 -7.15 26.39
N ARG A 113 -6.42 -6.79 25.15
CA ARG A 113 -7.29 -6.00 24.26
C ARG A 113 -7.31 -6.35 22.77
N SER A 114 -6.53 -7.32 22.29
CA SER A 114 -6.60 -7.76 20.89
C SER A 114 -7.45 -9.03 20.78
N LEU A 115 -8.22 -9.16 19.69
CA LEU A 115 -8.91 -10.40 19.29
C LEU A 115 -7.95 -11.58 19.07
N ILE A 116 -6.65 -11.30 19.02
CA ILE A 116 -5.59 -12.29 19.11
C ILE A 116 -5.34 -12.55 20.60
N THR A 117 -5.84 -13.67 21.10
CA THR A 117 -5.40 -14.25 22.36
C THR A 117 -3.90 -14.57 22.21
N ALA A 118 -3.01 -13.65 22.58
CA ALA A 118 -1.65 -14.05 22.86
C ALA A 118 -1.75 -14.96 24.09
N ASP A 119 -1.66 -16.25 23.85
CA ASP A 119 -1.72 -17.28 24.90
C ASP A 119 -0.49 -17.20 25.84
N GLN A 120 0.41 -16.23 25.63
CA GLN A 120 1.70 -16.10 26.30
C GLN A 120 2.13 -14.65 26.47
N ASN A 121 2.99 -14.43 27.46
CA ASN A 121 3.71 -13.17 27.65
C ASN A 121 4.70 -12.96 26.50
N PHE A 122 4.79 -11.72 26.02
CA PHE A 122 5.76 -11.32 25.01
C PHE A 122 6.41 -9.97 25.39
N SER A 123 7.53 -9.67 24.75
CA SER A 123 8.24 -8.39 24.91
C SER A 123 7.83 -7.40 23.83
N ILE A 124 7.72 -6.13 24.20
CA ILE A 124 7.69 -5.01 23.25
C ILE A 124 9.11 -4.53 23.04
N PHE A 125 9.51 -4.43 21.79
CA PHE A 125 10.80 -3.91 21.38
C PHE A 125 10.64 -2.54 20.70
N ARG A 126 11.61 -1.67 20.91
CA ARG A 126 11.78 -0.50 20.05
C ARG A 126 12.51 -0.93 18.80
N LEU A 127 12.05 -0.44 17.65
CA LEU A 127 12.72 -0.71 16.38
C LEU A 127 14.17 -0.21 16.37
N ASP A 128 14.42 0.96 16.99
CA ASP A 128 15.78 1.48 17.15
C ASP A 128 16.69 0.50 17.91
N ASP A 129 16.20 -0.11 18.99
CA ASP A 129 17.00 -0.99 19.85
C ASP A 129 17.37 -2.28 19.11
N LEU A 130 16.44 -2.83 18.32
CA LEU A 130 16.69 -4.01 17.48
C LEU A 130 17.81 -3.74 16.47
N PHE A 131 17.79 -2.61 15.77
CA PHE A 131 18.85 -2.25 14.80
C PHE A 131 20.20 -1.87 15.45
N GLU A 132 20.22 -1.52 16.73
CA GLU A 132 21.45 -1.24 17.47
C GLU A 132 22.09 -2.50 18.07
N ARG A 133 21.28 -3.52 18.37
CA ARG A 133 21.70 -4.70 19.14
C ARG A 133 21.52 -5.98 18.33
N GLU A 134 20.30 -6.50 18.24
CA GLU A 134 20.02 -7.83 17.67
C GLU A 134 20.30 -7.89 16.16
N TRP A 135 20.02 -6.80 15.43
CA TRP A 135 20.21 -6.64 13.99
C TRP A 135 21.34 -5.65 13.69
N LYS A 136 22.34 -5.60 14.58
CA LYS A 136 23.46 -4.67 14.48
C LYS A 136 24.17 -4.79 13.13
N GLY A 137 24.31 -3.66 12.46
CA GLY A 137 24.95 -3.56 11.14
C GLY A 137 23.98 -3.65 9.97
N GLU A 138 22.71 -3.97 10.22
CA GLU A 138 21.66 -3.90 9.21
C GLU A 138 21.14 -2.46 9.02
N THR A 139 20.53 -2.23 7.86
CA THR A 139 19.77 -1.03 7.52
C THR A 139 18.33 -1.41 7.18
N LEU A 140 17.38 -0.52 7.41
CA LEU A 140 15.98 -0.74 7.11
C LEU A 140 15.66 -0.26 5.69
N ALA A 141 15.18 -1.18 4.85
CA ALA A 141 14.75 -0.86 3.49
C ALA A 141 13.24 -0.64 3.38
N LEU A 142 12.46 -1.47 4.08
CA LEU A 142 11.00 -1.44 4.11
C LEU A 142 10.52 -1.79 5.52
N GLY A 143 9.63 -0.97 6.06
CA GLY A 143 8.83 -1.31 7.24
C GLY A 143 7.35 -1.45 6.86
N HIS A 144 6.83 -2.67 6.89
CA HIS A 144 5.40 -2.95 6.79
C HIS A 144 4.85 -3.15 8.20
N PHE A 145 4.04 -2.21 8.68
CA PHE A 145 3.56 -2.17 10.06
C PHE A 145 2.04 -2.28 10.09
N ASP A 146 1.54 -3.49 10.28
CA ASP A 146 0.12 -3.82 10.48
C ASP A 146 -0.05 -4.31 11.92
N VAL A 147 -0.08 -3.36 12.87
CA VAL A 147 0.00 -3.65 14.32
C VAL A 147 -1.27 -3.25 15.05
N GLU A 148 -2.41 -3.32 14.34
CA GLU A 148 -3.77 -3.20 14.89
C GLU A 148 -3.98 -1.91 15.71
N GLY A 149 -3.49 -0.78 15.19
CA GLY A 149 -3.65 0.53 15.80
C GLY A 149 -2.49 0.99 16.68
N TRP A 150 -1.34 0.31 16.64
CA TRP A 150 -0.10 0.67 17.32
C TRP A 150 0.96 1.29 16.39
N GLU A 151 0.60 1.62 15.15
CA GLU A 151 1.52 2.04 14.10
C GLU A 151 2.29 3.29 14.52
N GLU A 152 1.62 4.25 15.17
CA GLU A 152 2.26 5.47 15.68
C GLU A 152 3.36 5.15 16.70
N HIS A 153 3.09 4.23 17.63
CA HIS A 153 4.06 3.82 18.65
C HIS A 153 5.26 3.10 18.02
N VAL A 154 5.04 2.26 17.02
CA VAL A 154 6.12 1.61 16.27
C VAL A 154 7.03 2.65 15.61
N LEU A 155 6.45 3.66 14.94
CA LEU A 155 7.23 4.73 14.32
C LEU A 155 8.00 5.56 15.36
N ARG A 156 7.40 5.86 16.52
CA ARG A 156 8.08 6.54 17.65
C ARG A 156 9.25 5.72 18.20
N GLY A 157 9.10 4.40 18.28
CA GLY A 157 10.16 3.48 18.68
C GLY A 157 11.30 3.35 17.68
N GLY A 158 11.10 3.76 16.43
CA GLY A 158 12.05 3.64 15.32
C GLY A 158 12.57 4.98 14.76
N VAL A 159 12.43 6.09 15.48
CA VAL A 159 12.77 7.42 14.93
C VAL A 159 14.23 7.50 14.47
N ARG A 160 15.18 6.89 15.19
CA ARG A 160 16.61 6.97 14.79
C ARG A 160 16.83 6.17 13.51
N VAL A 161 16.37 4.92 13.44
CA VAL A 161 16.56 4.07 12.26
C VAL A 161 15.80 4.60 11.05
N ILE A 162 14.57 5.10 11.21
CA ILE A 162 13.77 5.67 10.11
C ILE A 162 14.43 6.92 9.54
N LYS A 163 14.97 7.81 10.38
CA LYS A 163 15.69 9.00 9.92
C LYS A 163 17.03 8.67 9.28
N ARG A 164 17.74 7.65 9.80
CA ARG A 164 19.04 7.20 9.30
C ARG A 164 18.92 6.55 7.91
N ASP A 165 17.98 5.63 7.77
CA ASP A 165 17.93 4.73 6.61
C ASP A 165 16.96 5.21 5.52
N LEU A 166 16.02 6.09 5.87
CA LEU A 166 14.98 6.59 4.98
C LEU A 166 14.26 5.44 4.22
N PRO A 167 13.73 4.43 4.94
CA PRO A 167 13.05 3.29 4.33
C PRO A 167 11.77 3.72 3.59
N LEU A 168 11.23 2.82 2.79
CA LEU A 168 9.80 2.90 2.46
C LEU A 168 9.01 2.40 3.69
N LEU A 169 7.88 3.03 4.02
CA LEU A 169 7.04 2.55 5.12
C LEU A 169 5.63 2.28 4.62
N THR A 170 4.95 1.34 5.25
CA THR A 170 3.51 1.17 5.09
C THR A 170 2.86 0.98 6.46
N THR A 171 1.67 1.55 6.64
CA THR A 171 0.91 1.45 7.89
C THR A 171 -0.56 1.17 7.59
N GLU A 172 -1.27 0.61 8.56
CA GLU A 172 -2.71 0.43 8.51
C GLU A 172 -3.41 1.45 9.44
N VAL A 173 -4.54 2.04 9.02
CA VAL A 173 -5.31 2.98 9.85
C VAL A 173 -6.82 2.81 9.75
N GLU A 174 -7.50 2.91 10.89
CA GLU A 174 -8.95 3.13 11.00
C GLU A 174 -9.27 4.64 10.84
N VAL A 175 -9.65 5.07 9.64
CA VAL A 175 -9.75 6.51 9.31
C VAL A 175 -10.88 7.23 10.04
N HIS A 176 -12.08 6.66 10.07
CA HIS A 176 -13.26 7.28 10.68
C HIS A 176 -13.60 6.77 12.07
N ARG A 177 -13.25 5.52 12.39
CA ARG A 177 -13.48 4.91 13.70
C ARG A 177 -12.47 5.38 14.73
N ARG A 178 -11.22 5.68 14.31
CA ARG A 178 -10.16 6.23 15.18
C ARG A 178 -9.49 7.46 14.56
N PRO A 179 -10.25 8.54 14.26
CA PRO A 179 -9.75 9.68 13.48
C PRO A 179 -8.63 10.45 14.20
N ALA A 180 -8.64 10.46 15.54
CA ALA A 180 -7.56 11.07 16.31
C ALA A 180 -6.24 10.30 16.15
N ALA A 181 -6.27 8.97 16.17
CA ALA A 181 -5.09 8.12 15.97
C ALA A 181 -4.56 8.23 14.53
N ALA A 182 -5.45 8.15 13.52
CA ALA A 182 -5.06 8.33 12.12
C ALA A 182 -4.37 9.69 11.87
N ARG A 183 -4.90 10.77 12.47
CA ARG A 183 -4.29 12.10 12.39
C ARG A 183 -2.95 12.18 13.11
N ALA A 184 -2.82 11.59 14.29
CA ALA A 184 -1.58 11.59 15.06
C ALA A 184 -0.48 10.84 14.31
N LEU A 185 -0.79 9.67 13.73
CA LEU A 185 0.12 8.94 12.86
C LEU A 185 0.59 9.79 11.67
N LEU A 186 -0.33 10.40 10.92
CA LEU A 186 0.03 11.19 9.73
C LEU A 186 0.85 12.43 10.06
N ARG A 187 0.62 13.06 11.22
CA ARG A 187 1.47 14.17 11.71
C ARG A 187 2.87 13.69 12.06
N LEU A 188 2.99 12.55 12.73
CA LEU A 188 4.30 11.96 13.02
C LEU A 188 5.06 11.63 11.73
N VAL A 189 4.38 11.06 10.73
CA VAL A 189 4.98 10.77 9.42
C VAL A 189 5.43 12.06 8.71
N ASP A 190 4.64 13.13 8.79
CA ASP A 190 5.00 14.45 8.26
C ASP A 190 6.24 15.03 8.96
N GLU A 191 6.31 14.96 10.29
CA GLU A 191 7.45 15.37 11.10
C GLU A 191 8.73 14.60 10.74
N LEU A 192 8.59 13.30 10.41
CA LEU A 192 9.67 12.44 9.91
C LEU A 192 10.10 12.78 8.47
N GLN A 193 9.48 13.76 7.82
CA GLN A 193 9.73 14.20 6.45
C GLN A 193 9.36 13.16 5.39
N TYR A 194 8.18 12.58 5.51
CA TYR A 194 7.60 11.65 4.54
C TYR A 194 6.34 12.23 3.89
N ASP A 195 6.05 11.78 2.68
CA ASP A 195 4.73 11.94 2.06
C ASP A 195 3.92 10.67 2.27
N SER A 196 2.63 10.84 2.50
CA SER A 196 1.71 9.73 2.72
C SER A 196 0.74 9.60 1.56
N PHE A 197 0.51 8.36 1.16
CA PHE A 197 -0.42 8.01 0.11
C PHE A 197 -1.38 6.92 0.61
N LEU A 198 -2.68 7.16 0.51
CA LEU A 198 -3.70 6.15 0.76
C LEU A 198 -3.78 5.20 -0.42
N VAL A 199 -3.75 3.90 -0.15
CA VAL A 199 -3.96 2.84 -1.13
C VAL A 199 -5.46 2.54 -1.16
N GLU A 200 -6.07 2.56 -2.35
CA GLU A 200 -7.53 2.35 -2.50
C GLU A 200 -7.90 0.87 -2.41
N GLU A 201 -7.78 0.32 -1.20
CA GLU A 201 -8.24 -1.01 -0.86
C GLU A 201 -8.75 -1.05 0.57
N ILE A 202 -9.53 -2.08 0.89
CA ILE A 202 -9.88 -2.39 2.27
C ILE A 202 -8.73 -3.23 2.83
N ALA A 203 -8.13 -2.75 3.92
CA ALA A 203 -7.20 -3.54 4.72
C ALA A 203 -7.95 -4.15 5.93
N GLY A 204 -7.50 -5.29 6.43
CA GLY A 204 -8.21 -6.02 7.48
C GLY A 204 -9.66 -6.44 7.16
N MET A 205 -10.51 -6.49 8.21
CA MET A 205 -11.90 -6.97 8.14
C MET A 205 -12.95 -5.85 8.05
N GLN A 206 -12.57 -4.60 8.39
CA GLN A 206 -13.47 -3.47 8.44
C GLN A 206 -13.21 -2.55 7.25
N ALA A 207 -14.26 -2.10 6.58
CA ALA A 207 -14.16 -1.26 5.39
C ALA A 207 -13.71 0.19 5.70
N ASP A 208 -13.50 0.57 6.96
CA ASP A 208 -12.89 1.84 7.36
C ASP A 208 -11.35 1.79 7.39
N ILE A 209 -10.81 0.59 7.40
CA ILE A 209 -9.38 0.35 7.54
C ILE A 209 -8.72 0.53 6.17
N ARG A 210 -7.60 1.27 6.14
CA ARG A 210 -6.86 1.63 4.92
C ARG A 210 -5.37 1.41 5.08
N ASN A 211 -4.75 0.91 4.02
CA ASN A 211 -3.31 0.90 3.86
C ASN A 211 -2.80 2.29 3.45
N LEU A 212 -1.71 2.71 4.07
CA LEU A 212 -0.94 3.88 3.71
C LEU A 212 0.44 3.46 3.22
N LEU A 213 0.92 4.12 2.18
CA LEU A 213 2.28 4.06 1.68
C LEU A 213 2.98 5.37 2.01
N HIS A 214 4.14 5.32 2.67
CA HIS A 214 4.92 6.51 3.00
C HIS A 214 6.26 6.52 2.28
N ILE A 215 6.54 7.62 1.59
CA ILE A 215 7.77 7.83 0.82
C ILE A 215 8.58 8.97 1.46
N PRO A 216 9.86 8.77 1.80
CA PRO A 216 10.68 9.83 2.37
C PRO A 216 10.91 10.93 1.35
N ARG A 217 10.68 12.20 1.74
CA ARG A 217 10.79 13.36 0.86
C ARG A 217 12.16 13.48 0.21
N ALA A 218 13.22 13.18 0.97
CA ALA A 218 14.59 13.17 0.50
C ALA A 218 14.84 12.16 -0.64
N ARG A 219 13.99 11.14 -0.78
CA ARG A 219 14.10 10.10 -1.82
C ARG A 219 13.09 10.26 -2.95
N ARG A 220 12.22 11.28 -2.95
CA ARG A 220 11.29 11.58 -4.06
C ARG A 220 11.92 11.47 -5.46
N PRO A 221 13.14 11.99 -5.71
CA PRO A 221 13.74 11.89 -7.04
C PRO A 221 13.92 10.44 -7.53
N LEU A 222 14.12 9.49 -6.61
CA LEU A 222 14.25 8.07 -6.94
C LEU A 222 12.93 7.44 -7.39
N PHE A 223 11.78 8.04 -7.07
CA PHE A 223 10.46 7.51 -7.45
C PHE A 223 9.90 8.17 -8.72
N ARG A 224 10.59 9.18 -9.26
CA ARG A 224 10.22 9.80 -10.55
C ARG A 224 10.35 8.76 -11.68
N GLY A 225 9.32 8.66 -12.51
CA GLY A 225 9.25 7.69 -13.59
C GLY A 225 9.17 6.23 -13.12
N SER A 226 8.64 6.00 -11.92
CA SER A 226 8.24 4.65 -11.51
C SER A 226 6.97 4.27 -12.25
N ASN A 227 7.03 3.25 -13.11
CA ASN A 227 5.86 2.80 -13.86
C ASN A 227 4.77 2.30 -12.90
N VAL A 228 5.18 1.66 -11.81
CA VAL A 228 4.27 1.13 -10.78
C VAL A 228 3.49 2.26 -10.12
N LEU A 229 4.15 3.34 -9.69
CA LEU A 229 3.47 4.48 -9.09
C LEU A 229 2.67 5.28 -10.13
N ASP A 230 3.20 5.47 -11.33
CA ASP A 230 2.51 6.18 -12.41
C ASP A 230 1.20 5.47 -12.78
N VAL A 231 1.23 4.14 -12.91
CA VAL A 231 0.03 3.33 -13.14
C VAL A 231 -0.92 3.44 -11.96
N ALA A 232 -0.46 3.28 -10.72
CA ALA A 232 -1.33 3.32 -9.55
C ALA A 232 -2.04 4.68 -9.36
N VAL A 233 -1.33 5.78 -9.64
CA VAL A 233 -1.94 7.11 -9.64
C VAL A 233 -2.89 7.27 -10.83
N ALA A 234 -2.51 6.79 -12.02
CA ALA A 234 -3.37 6.86 -13.21
C ALA A 234 -4.66 6.02 -13.08
N SER A 235 -4.59 4.86 -12.42
CA SER A 235 -5.72 3.99 -12.11
C SER A 235 -6.53 4.45 -10.90
N ARG A 236 -6.07 5.48 -10.19
CA ARG A 236 -6.69 6.02 -8.96
C ARG A 236 -6.77 4.98 -7.84
N THR A 237 -5.69 4.22 -7.69
CA THR A 237 -5.52 3.28 -6.59
C THR A 237 -4.53 3.79 -5.55
N LEU A 238 -4.01 5.00 -5.73
CA LEU A 238 -3.07 5.66 -4.84
C LEU A 238 -3.37 7.17 -4.78
N PHE A 239 -3.66 7.70 -3.58
CA PHE A 239 -4.06 9.08 -3.35
C PHE A 239 -3.14 9.77 -2.35
N ALA A 240 -2.61 10.95 -2.66
CA ALA A 240 -1.85 11.72 -1.67
C ALA A 240 -2.78 12.18 -0.53
N VAL A 241 -2.35 11.99 0.71
CA VAL A 241 -3.14 12.33 1.92
C VAL A 241 -2.30 13.01 2.99
N THR A 242 -2.98 13.81 3.79
CA THR A 242 -2.49 14.46 5.02
C THR A 242 -3.43 14.12 6.18
N ALA A 243 -3.06 14.50 7.41
CA ALA A 243 -3.91 14.34 8.57
C ALA A 243 -5.30 15.01 8.39
N GLU A 244 -5.36 16.11 7.65
CA GLU A 244 -6.57 16.88 7.41
C GLU A 244 -7.42 16.30 6.27
N THR A 245 -6.79 15.67 5.29
CA THR A 245 -7.45 15.26 4.02
C THR A 245 -7.81 13.79 3.97
N ILE A 246 -7.18 12.91 4.77
CA ILE A 246 -7.43 11.45 4.72
C ILE A 246 -8.90 11.07 4.89
N GLY A 247 -9.65 11.80 5.71
CA GLY A 247 -11.09 11.56 5.93
C GLY A 247 -11.99 11.87 4.73
N GLY A 248 -11.45 12.45 3.65
CA GLY A 248 -12.14 12.61 2.37
C GLY A 248 -11.98 11.41 1.43
N PHE A 249 -11.00 10.54 1.69
CA PHE A 249 -10.66 9.40 0.82
C PHE A 249 -11.15 8.06 1.37
N ALA A 250 -11.35 7.94 2.68
CA ALA A 250 -12.08 6.80 3.27
C ALA A 250 -13.60 6.90 3.04
N TYR A 251 -14.32 5.79 3.20
CA TYR A 251 -15.77 5.76 2.92
C TYR A 251 -16.54 6.66 3.88
N PRO A 252 -17.20 7.75 3.44
CA PRO A 252 -17.83 8.69 4.35
C PRO A 252 -18.92 8.08 5.24
N CYS A 253 -19.61 7.04 4.76
CA CYS A 253 -20.63 6.34 5.53
C CYS A 253 -20.09 5.62 6.78
N CYS A 254 -18.76 5.52 6.91
CA CYS A 254 -18.08 4.94 8.05
C CYS A 254 -17.91 5.88 9.24
N ARG A 255 -18.29 7.15 9.12
CA ARG A 255 -18.29 8.07 10.27
C ARG A 255 -19.32 7.62 11.29
N LEU A 256 -18.97 7.73 12.58
CA LEU A 256 -19.88 7.34 13.66
C LEU A 256 -21.20 8.12 13.56
N GLY A 257 -22.32 7.39 13.51
CA GLY A 257 -23.66 7.91 13.30
C GLY A 257 -24.18 7.82 11.86
N GLU A 258 -23.32 7.52 10.88
CA GLU A 258 -23.70 7.38 9.47
C GLU A 258 -24.23 5.97 9.14
N PRO A 259 -24.82 5.75 7.95
CA PRO A 259 -25.46 4.47 7.60
C PRO A 259 -24.59 3.22 7.72
N CYS A 260 -23.27 3.32 7.54
CA CYS A 260 -22.36 2.19 7.70
C CYS A 260 -21.79 2.06 9.11
N CYS A 261 -21.99 3.05 9.98
CA CYS A 261 -21.48 3.06 11.34
C CYS A 261 -22.51 3.63 12.33
N PRO A 262 -23.69 3.00 12.47
CA PRO A 262 -24.72 3.46 13.39
C PRO A 262 -24.27 3.36 14.86
N SER A 263 -23.31 2.48 15.17
CA SER A 263 -22.69 2.34 16.48
C SER A 263 -21.24 1.88 16.35
N SER A 264 -20.45 2.07 17.41
CA SER A 264 -19.03 1.66 17.45
C SER A 264 -18.80 0.14 17.36
N TYR A 265 -19.81 -0.67 17.72
CA TYR A 265 -19.75 -2.13 17.71
C TYR A 265 -20.04 -2.75 16.34
N HIS A 266 -20.85 -2.07 15.52
CA HIS A 266 -21.24 -2.54 14.18
C HIS A 266 -20.88 -1.48 13.14
N CYS A 267 -19.65 -0.98 13.25
CA CYS A 267 -19.12 0.04 12.37
C CYS A 267 -18.40 -0.59 11.18
N CYS A 268 -18.74 -0.16 9.98
CA CYS A 268 -17.98 -0.41 8.76
C CYS A 268 -17.75 -1.88 8.44
N SER A 269 -18.67 -2.75 8.84
CA SER A 269 -18.65 -4.11 8.32
C SER A 269 -18.80 -4.06 6.79
N HIS A 270 -18.15 -5.01 6.12
CA HIS A 270 -18.26 -5.15 4.67
C HIS A 270 -19.72 -5.14 4.19
N ASN A 271 -20.61 -5.81 4.91
CA ASN A 271 -22.04 -5.87 4.60
C ASN A 271 -22.73 -4.50 4.66
N LEU A 272 -22.39 -3.65 5.64
CA LEU A 272 -22.98 -2.32 5.77
C LEU A 272 -22.50 -1.38 4.68
N VAL A 273 -21.19 -1.38 4.41
CA VAL A 273 -20.62 -0.58 3.30
C VAL A 273 -21.20 -1.01 1.96
N ASN A 274 -21.29 -2.31 1.69
CA ASN A 274 -21.90 -2.80 0.46
C ASN A 274 -23.39 -2.40 0.36
N LYS A 275 -24.16 -2.46 1.45
CA LYS A 275 -25.57 -2.00 1.45
C LYS A 275 -25.67 -0.52 1.09
N TRP A 276 -24.81 0.33 1.66
CA TRP A 276 -24.76 1.76 1.37
C TRP A 276 -24.33 2.05 -0.08
N LEU A 277 -23.29 1.38 -0.59
CA LEU A 277 -22.90 1.51 -2.00
C LEU A 277 -24.06 1.16 -2.94
N ASN A 278 -24.76 0.06 -2.66
CA ASN A 278 -25.93 -0.35 -3.43
C ASN A 278 -27.12 0.61 -3.31
N SER A 279 -27.24 1.36 -2.20
CA SER A 279 -28.29 2.39 -2.10
C SER A 279 -27.97 3.59 -2.96
N ILE A 280 -26.71 4.03 -3.01
CA ILE A 280 -26.29 5.16 -3.86
C ILE A 280 -26.45 4.81 -5.34
N VAL A 281 -26.02 3.61 -5.76
CA VAL A 281 -26.18 3.14 -7.13
C VAL A 281 -27.65 3.11 -7.55
N ARG A 282 -28.55 2.63 -6.67
CA ARG A 282 -29.98 2.60 -6.94
C ARG A 282 -30.62 3.98 -7.08
N GLN A 283 -30.05 5.00 -6.44
CA GLN A 283 -30.51 6.39 -6.52
C GLN A 283 -29.95 7.13 -7.75
N GLY A 284 -29.26 6.43 -8.66
CA GLY A 284 -28.64 7.06 -9.82
C GLY A 284 -27.38 7.84 -9.49
N GLY A 285 -26.78 7.62 -8.32
CA GLY A 285 -25.48 8.17 -7.97
C GLY A 285 -24.39 7.61 -8.89
N ALA A 286 -24.07 8.37 -9.95
CA ALA A 286 -23.05 8.00 -10.93
C ALA A 286 -21.62 8.06 -10.37
N ASP A 287 -21.42 8.75 -9.24
CA ASP A 287 -20.08 9.17 -8.77
C ASP A 287 -19.35 8.22 -7.82
N LEU A 288 -20.01 7.22 -7.23
CA LEU A 288 -19.32 6.29 -6.33
C LEU A 288 -18.70 5.07 -7.04
N GLN A 289 -18.89 4.93 -8.35
CA GLN A 289 -18.55 3.70 -9.06
C GLN A 289 -17.05 3.52 -9.37
N TRP A 290 -16.19 4.54 -9.27
CA TRP A 290 -14.78 4.36 -9.65
C TRP A 290 -13.88 3.90 -8.49
N SER A 291 -13.91 4.53 -7.32
CA SER A 291 -12.98 4.21 -6.22
C SER A 291 -13.41 2.96 -5.44
N THR A 292 -14.71 2.72 -5.29
CA THR A 292 -15.24 1.68 -4.40
C THR A 292 -15.37 0.27 -5.04
N ARG A 293 -15.20 0.13 -6.37
CA ARG A 293 -15.55 -1.10 -7.11
C ARG A 293 -14.38 -1.94 -7.59
N THR A 294 -13.25 -1.36 -7.99
CA THR A 294 -12.31 -2.04 -8.89
C THR A 294 -11.32 -3.03 -8.24
N SER A 295 -11.28 -3.15 -6.91
CA SER A 295 -10.43 -4.17 -6.26
C SER A 295 -11.07 -5.58 -6.17
N TRP A 296 -12.36 -5.73 -6.48
CA TRP A 296 -13.02 -7.05 -6.49
C TRP A 296 -13.95 -7.30 -7.70
N TYR A 297 -14.55 -6.27 -8.30
CA TYR A 297 -15.45 -6.44 -9.46
C TYR A 297 -14.74 -6.70 -10.79
N ASP A 298 -13.45 -6.35 -10.95
CA ASP A 298 -12.73 -6.54 -12.22
C ASP A 298 -12.36 -8.00 -12.52
N GLN A 299 -12.76 -8.96 -11.67
CA GLN A 299 -12.85 -10.37 -12.07
C GLN A 299 -14.13 -10.69 -12.89
N GLN A 300 -15.04 -9.73 -13.12
CA GLN A 300 -16.27 -9.89 -13.92
C GLN A 300 -16.72 -8.57 -14.62
N MET A 301 -16.30 -8.37 -15.88
CA MET A 301 -16.96 -7.64 -17.00
C MET A 301 -17.11 -6.09 -17.04
N HIS A 302 -16.52 -5.55 -18.13
CA HIS A 302 -16.78 -4.40 -19.05
C HIS A 302 -17.63 -3.13 -18.73
N VAL A 303 -17.03 -1.96 -19.07
CA VAL A 303 -17.40 -0.87 -20.03
C VAL A 303 -17.13 0.55 -19.45
N PHE A 304 -16.37 1.41 -20.15
CA PHE A 304 -16.00 2.78 -19.72
C PHE A 304 -16.35 3.90 -20.73
N ARG A 305 -16.55 5.14 -20.25
CA ARG A 305 -16.71 6.39 -21.06
C ARG A 305 -15.71 7.51 -20.66
N PRO A 306 -15.30 8.40 -21.61
CA PRO A 306 -14.04 9.17 -21.53
C PRO A 306 -14.10 10.60 -20.96
N GLU A 307 -15.29 11.20 -20.77
CA GLU A 307 -15.43 12.65 -20.53
C GLU A 307 -15.06 13.10 -19.08
N MET A 308 -15.03 12.15 -18.15
CA MET A 308 -14.76 12.36 -16.71
C MET A 308 -13.26 12.48 -16.35
N LEU A 309 -12.36 12.19 -17.29
CA LEU A 309 -10.91 12.28 -17.04
C LEU A 309 -10.46 13.74 -16.86
N ARG A 310 -11.13 14.71 -17.50
CA ARG A 310 -10.63 16.09 -17.64
C ARG A 310 -10.62 16.92 -16.35
N ILE A 311 -11.70 16.87 -15.55
CA ILE A 311 -11.85 17.73 -14.34
C ILE A 311 -10.93 17.24 -13.21
N GLN A 312 -10.79 15.93 -13.05
CA GLN A 312 -9.87 15.34 -12.08
C GLN A 312 -8.40 15.45 -12.52
N GLU A 313 -8.14 15.54 -13.83
CA GLU A 313 -6.79 15.81 -14.36
C GLU A 313 -6.31 17.24 -14.02
N GLU A 314 -7.21 18.23 -13.93
CA GLU A 314 -6.89 19.61 -13.54
C GLU A 314 -6.46 19.73 -12.06
N GLU A 315 -7.20 19.14 -11.12
CA GLU A 315 -6.80 19.10 -9.69
C GLU A 315 -5.56 18.21 -9.46
N ARG A 316 -5.41 17.14 -10.23
CA ARG A 316 -4.23 16.26 -10.26
C ARG A 316 -2.98 16.99 -10.70
N THR A 317 -3.02 17.82 -11.75
CA THR A 317 -1.83 18.59 -12.17
C THR A 317 -1.31 19.50 -11.07
N ARG A 318 -2.20 20.07 -10.25
CA ARG A 318 -1.82 20.99 -9.17
C ARG A 318 -1.06 20.23 -8.07
N ASN A 319 -1.68 19.24 -7.46
CA ASN A 319 -1.10 18.50 -6.32
C ASN A 319 0.13 17.66 -6.72
N VAL A 320 0.17 17.15 -7.95
CA VAL A 320 1.30 16.33 -8.44
C VAL A 320 2.48 17.20 -8.86
N SER A 321 2.24 18.40 -9.40
CA SER A 321 3.32 19.36 -9.70
C SER A 321 4.02 19.82 -8.41
N GLU A 322 3.28 20.01 -7.32
CA GLU A 322 3.82 20.38 -6.01
C GLU A 322 4.61 19.22 -5.35
N ALA A 323 4.19 17.97 -5.57
CA ALA A 323 4.92 16.78 -5.11
C ALA A 323 6.17 16.45 -5.95
N GLY A 324 6.34 17.10 -7.11
CA GLY A 324 7.48 16.88 -8.00
C GLY A 324 7.49 15.49 -8.67
N LEU A 325 6.33 14.84 -8.78
CA LEU A 325 6.15 13.66 -9.64
C LEU A 325 5.79 14.17 -11.04
N SER A 326 6.68 13.98 -12.01
CA SER A 326 6.46 14.46 -13.37
C SER A 326 5.72 13.41 -14.17
N PHE A 327 4.44 13.64 -14.50
CA PHE A 327 3.86 12.95 -15.64
C PHE A 327 4.61 13.37 -16.88
N ASN A 328 5.07 12.41 -17.69
CA ASN A 328 5.50 12.69 -19.05
C ASN A 328 4.41 13.54 -19.70
N LYS A 329 4.72 14.81 -20.01
CA LYS A 329 3.90 15.57 -20.94
C LYS A 329 3.75 14.68 -22.17
N PRO A 330 2.53 14.39 -22.67
CA PRO A 330 2.40 13.71 -23.94
C PRO A 330 3.28 14.49 -24.92
N LEU A 331 4.24 13.79 -25.54
CA LEU A 331 5.11 14.34 -26.56
C LEU A 331 4.18 15.12 -27.49
N ALA A 332 4.30 16.45 -27.46
CA ALA A 332 3.49 17.31 -28.28
C ALA A 332 3.65 16.77 -29.70
N SER A 333 2.57 16.22 -30.25
CA SER A 333 2.58 15.65 -31.60
C SER A 333 3.15 16.74 -32.48
N SER A 334 4.33 16.49 -33.05
CA SER A 334 4.98 17.40 -33.98
C SER A 334 4.09 17.44 -35.23
N ASN A 335 3.09 18.31 -35.19
CA ASN A 335 2.39 18.78 -36.36
C ASN A 335 3.38 19.61 -37.17
N SER A 336 4.28 18.89 -37.86
CA SER A 336 5.02 19.41 -38.99
C SER A 336 3.97 19.76 -40.05
N LYS A 337 3.60 21.05 -40.06
CA LYS A 337 2.92 21.68 -41.19
C LYS A 337 3.79 21.46 -42.42
N ARG A 338 3.55 20.36 -43.16
CA ARG A 338 3.93 20.24 -44.56
C ARG A 338 3.19 21.33 -45.32
N ARG A 339 3.85 22.47 -45.50
CA ARG A 339 3.47 23.48 -46.49
C ARG A 339 3.46 22.80 -47.86
N TRP A 340 2.26 22.54 -48.37
CA TRP A 340 2.05 22.22 -49.77
C TRP A 340 2.41 23.47 -50.59
N GLY A 341 3.60 23.46 -51.19
CA GLY A 341 3.97 24.40 -52.24
C GLY A 341 3.09 24.15 -53.47
N ARG A 342 2.14 25.05 -53.71
CA ARG A 342 1.43 25.13 -54.99
C ARG A 342 2.43 25.59 -56.05
N GLY A 343 2.95 24.65 -56.83
CA GLY A 343 3.54 24.94 -58.13
C GLY A 343 2.43 25.37 -59.09
N ARG A 344 2.35 26.68 -59.39
CA ARG A 344 1.64 27.15 -60.57
C ARG A 344 2.62 27.12 -61.74
N GLY A 345 2.34 26.23 -62.68
CA GLY A 345 2.90 26.30 -64.03
C GLY A 345 2.31 27.49 -64.78
N GLY A 346 3.17 28.11 -65.58
CA GLY A 346 2.81 29.08 -66.61
C GLY A 346 3.85 29.00 -67.72
N ARG A 347 3.58 28.17 -68.73
CA ARG A 347 4.19 28.24 -70.06
C ARG A 347 3.51 29.39 -70.82
N ALA A 348 4.26 30.18 -71.58
CA ALA A 348 4.21 30.17 -73.05
C ALA A 348 5.09 31.28 -73.63
N ARG A 349 5.77 30.92 -74.72
CA ARG A 349 6.51 31.79 -75.63
C ARG A 349 5.54 32.54 -76.54
N GLY A 350 5.98 33.70 -77.04
CA GLY A 350 5.36 34.51 -78.07
C GLY A 350 6.12 35.81 -78.19
#